data_AF-A0A7S0DCC7-F1
#
_entry.id   AF-A0A7S0DCC7-F1
#
_cell.length_a   1.000
_cell.length_b   1.000
_cell.length_c   1.000
_cell.angle_alpha   90.00
_cell.angle_beta   90.00
_cell.angle_gamma   90.00
#
_symmetry.space_group_name_H-M   'P 1'
#
loop_
_entity.id
_entity.type
_entity.pdbx_description
1 polymer ?
#
loop_
_entity_poly.entity_id
_entity_poly.type
_entity_poly.pdbx_seq_one_letter_code
_entity_poly.pdbx_strand_id
1 'polypeptide(L)'
;ESGREEGVSEIPENQGEQTPPSTQGSASLAGKTSGVSSLVSLGFDPSRCEEALRACGGDIQKAADHLCKKTQADSTSSIKNNKEDTTLSADNSVTCNWEERARLYESEFKALLQTSDEALDLSQHSETKKELEDFHKQLAGFTEDKIPKGFFPLLAKLCQGKSATLTSMSKRVFQKLIPEDADTDISLLAIAEAIQIACERKSYGVRKAKIVQNEDEDPEARWRWESATIEFLPSDARSVLKGYRKDRRHKLKRINAYKKFFSLLSKKKRDNTKLATAAEKIVKFNREALVAEEKKASKLEKSRKRKAKTCNVAEILAKRTKLEQAQKAKEERERKKREKIEAQARKKAEQEKKKSRGQAKKGGEQA
;
A
#
# COMPACT_ATOMS: atom_id res chain seq x y z
N GLU A 1 34.41 -11.78 34.66
CA GLU A 1 33.99 -13.12 34.18
C GLU A 1 33.44 -12.94 32.77
N SER A 2 34.25 -13.08 31.72
CA SER A 2 34.53 -14.34 30.96
C SER A 2 33.24 -14.94 30.36
N GLY A 3 33.06 -15.18 29.06
CA GLY A 3 33.88 -15.14 27.85
C GLY A 3 32.90 -15.16 26.64
N ARG A 4 33.27 -14.56 25.49
CA ARG A 4 33.77 -15.24 24.27
C ARG A 4 32.99 -16.50 23.86
N GLU A 5 32.37 -16.46 22.68
CA GLU A 5 32.80 -17.24 21.50
C GLU A 5 32.01 -16.80 20.24
N GLU A 6 32.73 -16.20 19.28
CA GLU A 6 32.26 -16.01 17.90
C GLU A 6 32.79 -17.18 17.06
N GLY A 7 31.87 -17.98 16.51
CA GLY A 7 32.17 -19.05 15.56
C GLY A 7 31.96 -18.59 14.14
N VAL A 8 33.04 -18.34 13.41
CA VAL A 8 33.08 -18.10 11.96
C VAL A 8 33.25 -19.45 11.28
N SER A 9 32.25 -19.89 10.50
CA SER A 9 32.35 -21.11 9.69
C SER A 9 32.73 -20.76 8.24
N GLU A 10 33.94 -21.15 7.87
CA GLU A 10 34.48 -21.17 6.51
C GLU A 10 33.66 -22.12 5.61
N ILE A 11 33.34 -21.66 4.40
CA ILE A 11 32.74 -22.46 3.32
C ILE A 11 33.85 -22.72 2.31
N PRO A 12 34.18 -23.98 1.97
CA PRO A 12 35.22 -24.26 0.99
C PRO A 12 34.71 -24.07 -0.45
N GLU A 13 35.53 -23.36 -1.25
CA GLU A 13 35.46 -23.32 -2.71
C GLU A 13 35.62 -24.72 -3.30
N ASN A 14 34.67 -25.12 -4.13
CA ASN A 14 34.74 -26.36 -4.90
C ASN A 14 34.99 -26.00 -6.38
N GLN A 15 36.24 -26.15 -6.80
CA GLN A 15 36.66 -26.14 -8.21
C GLN A 15 36.55 -27.56 -8.76
N GLY A 16 35.86 -27.73 -9.90
CA GLY A 16 35.65 -29.03 -10.53
C GLY A 16 35.21 -28.89 -11.98
N GLU A 17 36.15 -28.50 -12.82
CA GLU A 17 36.06 -28.39 -14.27
C GLU A 17 36.37 -29.76 -14.90
N GLN A 18 35.37 -30.44 -15.48
CA GLN A 18 35.58 -31.59 -16.39
C GLN A 18 34.49 -31.66 -17.47
N THR A 19 34.88 -31.37 -18.71
CA THR A 19 34.31 -31.94 -19.97
C THR A 19 35.19 -33.15 -20.35
N PRO A 20 34.84 -34.13 -21.24
CA PRO A 20 34.00 -34.10 -22.47
C PRO A 20 33.21 -35.46 -22.63
N PRO A 21 32.89 -36.08 -23.80
CA PRO A 21 32.86 -35.66 -25.20
C PRO A 21 31.53 -35.92 -25.94
N SER A 22 31.44 -35.33 -27.13
CA SER A 22 30.39 -35.48 -28.13
C SER A 22 30.24 -36.92 -28.65
N THR A 23 29.00 -37.40 -28.73
CA THR A 23 28.61 -38.57 -29.55
C THR A 23 27.46 -38.14 -30.46
N GLN A 24 27.68 -38.25 -31.78
CA GLN A 24 26.68 -38.05 -32.82
C GLN A 24 25.84 -39.33 -33.02
N GLY A 25 24.56 -39.15 -33.34
CA GLY A 25 23.82 -40.10 -34.18
C GLY A 25 22.67 -40.89 -33.56
N SER A 26 21.54 -40.23 -33.26
CA SER A 26 20.22 -40.88 -33.31
C SER A 26 19.10 -39.82 -33.35
N ALA A 27 18.71 -39.44 -34.56
CA ALA A 27 17.49 -38.66 -34.79
C ALA A 27 16.28 -39.58 -34.56
N SER A 28 15.46 -39.29 -33.54
CA SER A 28 14.02 -39.56 -33.44
C SER A 28 13.61 -39.68 -31.95
N LEU A 29 12.57 -38.94 -31.55
CA LEU A 29 11.82 -39.00 -30.27
C LEU A 29 12.38 -38.32 -28.99
N ALA A 30 13.68 -38.12 -28.80
CA ALA A 30 14.20 -37.53 -27.55
C ALA A 30 13.91 -36.01 -27.35
N GLY A 31 13.58 -35.27 -28.41
CA GLY A 31 13.31 -33.83 -28.34
C GLY A 31 11.92 -33.45 -27.79
N LYS A 32 10.98 -34.40 -27.71
CA LYS A 32 9.59 -34.10 -27.31
C LYS A 32 9.41 -33.94 -25.79
N THR A 33 10.22 -34.63 -24.99
CA THR A 33 10.09 -34.63 -23.53
C THR A 33 10.61 -33.33 -22.91
N SER A 34 11.64 -32.71 -23.50
CA SER A 34 12.19 -31.44 -23.01
C SER A 34 11.18 -30.29 -23.09
N GLY A 35 10.39 -30.21 -24.16
CA GLY A 35 9.42 -29.12 -24.32
C GLY A 35 8.28 -29.16 -23.31
N VAL A 36 7.79 -30.37 -22.97
CA VAL A 36 6.72 -30.55 -21.98
C VAL A 36 7.19 -30.11 -20.60
N SER A 37 8.39 -30.51 -20.19
CA SER A 37 8.96 -30.13 -18.89
C SER A 37 9.12 -28.61 -18.75
N SER A 38 9.54 -27.91 -19.80
CA SER A 38 9.64 -26.44 -19.80
C SER A 38 8.27 -25.76 -19.64
N LEU A 39 7.23 -26.23 -20.33
CA LEU A 39 5.88 -25.67 -20.21
C LEU A 39 5.22 -26.01 -18.86
N VAL A 40 5.46 -27.21 -18.32
CA VAL A 40 4.99 -27.59 -16.99
C VAL A 40 5.65 -26.74 -15.90
N SER A 41 6.94 -26.41 -16.07
CA SER A 41 7.65 -25.48 -15.17
C SER A 41 7.08 -24.05 -15.20
N LEU A 42 6.40 -23.67 -16.28
CA LEU A 42 5.64 -22.42 -16.39
C LEU A 42 4.22 -22.52 -15.78
N GLY A 43 3.85 -23.67 -15.22
CA GLY A 43 2.58 -23.89 -14.52
C GLY A 43 1.44 -24.39 -15.40
N PHE A 44 1.72 -24.85 -16.63
CA PHE A 44 0.70 -25.44 -17.50
C PHE A 44 0.50 -26.94 -17.22
N ASP A 45 -0.72 -27.43 -17.43
CA ASP A 45 -1.05 -28.85 -17.26
C ASP A 45 -0.27 -29.73 -18.26
N PRO A 46 0.39 -30.81 -17.81
CA PRO A 46 1.22 -31.67 -18.67
C PRO A 46 0.49 -32.21 -19.91
N SER A 47 -0.77 -32.62 -19.76
CA SER A 47 -1.56 -33.17 -20.86
C SER A 47 -1.86 -32.11 -21.92
N ARG A 48 -2.13 -30.86 -21.48
CA ARG A 48 -2.34 -29.73 -22.39
C ARG A 48 -1.04 -29.30 -23.08
N CYS A 49 0.10 -29.37 -22.38
CA CYS A 49 1.42 -29.09 -22.95
C CYS A 49 1.76 -30.04 -24.10
N GLU A 50 1.49 -31.33 -23.94
CA GLU A 50 1.70 -32.33 -25.00
C GLU A 50 0.81 -32.08 -26.23
N GLU A 51 -0.46 -31.76 -26.02
CA GLU A 51 -1.39 -31.43 -27.10
C GLU A 51 -0.94 -30.16 -27.85
N ALA A 52 -0.54 -29.12 -27.11
CA ALA A 52 -0.09 -27.85 -27.69
C ALA A 52 1.23 -27.99 -28.46
N LEU A 53 2.19 -28.74 -27.94
CA LEU A 53 3.44 -29.04 -28.63
C LEU A 53 3.21 -29.88 -29.88
N ARG A 54 2.27 -30.84 -29.83
CA ARG A 54 1.86 -31.61 -31.00
C ARG A 54 1.25 -30.72 -32.08
N ALA A 55 0.37 -29.80 -31.69
CA ALA A 55 -0.26 -28.84 -32.60
C ALA A 55 0.74 -27.82 -33.19
N CYS A 56 1.78 -27.46 -32.44
CA CYS A 56 2.77 -26.45 -32.84
C CYS A 56 4.06 -27.05 -33.45
N GLY A 57 4.08 -28.35 -33.77
CA GLY A 57 5.25 -28.99 -34.39
C GLY A 57 6.48 -29.06 -33.48
N GLY A 58 6.29 -29.06 -32.15
CA GLY A 58 7.37 -29.09 -31.16
C GLY A 58 7.96 -27.72 -30.81
N ASP A 59 7.45 -26.63 -31.37
CA ASP A 59 7.88 -25.26 -31.06
C ASP A 59 7.31 -24.81 -29.69
N ILE A 60 8.18 -24.70 -28.69
CA ILE A 60 7.81 -24.39 -27.30
C ILE A 60 7.14 -23.01 -27.19
N GLN A 61 7.63 -22.02 -27.94
CA GLN A 61 7.12 -20.65 -27.85
C GLN A 61 5.70 -20.57 -28.43
N LYS A 62 5.47 -21.22 -29.58
CA LYS A 62 4.13 -21.30 -30.18
C LYS A 62 3.16 -22.12 -29.33
N ALA A 63 3.64 -23.19 -28.69
CA ALA A 63 2.83 -23.99 -27.78
C ALA A 63 2.40 -23.18 -26.54
N ALA A 64 3.29 -22.37 -25.96
CA ALA A 64 2.95 -21.46 -24.86
C ALA A 64 1.90 -20.42 -25.28
N ASP A 65 2.06 -19.81 -26.45
CA ASP A 65 1.09 -18.85 -27.00
C ASP A 65 -0.28 -19.51 -27.27
N HIS A 66 -0.28 -20.75 -27.79
CA HIS A 66 -1.49 -21.52 -28.04
C HIS A 66 -2.23 -21.85 -26.73
N LEU A 67 -1.52 -22.23 -25.67
CA LEU A 67 -2.08 -22.49 -24.34
C LEU A 67 -2.69 -21.23 -23.73
N CYS A 68 -2.03 -20.07 -23.89
CA CYS A 68 -2.54 -18.79 -23.41
C CYS A 68 -3.83 -18.39 -24.14
N LYS A 69 -3.87 -18.55 -25.47
CA LYS A 69 -5.06 -18.24 -26.30
C LYS A 69 -6.23 -19.16 -25.99
N LYS A 70 -6.01 -20.48 -25.88
CA LYS A 70 -7.05 -21.46 -25.55
C LYS A 70 -7.64 -21.18 -24.17
N THR A 71 -6.82 -20.82 -23.18
CA THR A 71 -7.30 -20.45 -21.83
C THR A 71 -8.16 -19.17 -21.83
N GLN A 72 -7.84 -18.18 -22.68
CA GLN A 72 -8.66 -16.98 -22.86
C GLN A 72 -9.96 -17.26 -23.62
N ALA A 73 -9.94 -18.19 -24.59
CA ALA A 73 -11.13 -18.63 -25.31
C ALA A 73 -12.08 -19.41 -24.39
N ASP A 74 -11.57 -20.34 -23.57
CA ASP A 74 -12.35 -21.14 -22.63
C ASP A 74 -13.02 -20.27 -21.54
N SER A 75 -12.34 -19.22 -21.10
CA SER A 75 -12.88 -18.26 -20.12
C SER A 75 -13.89 -17.27 -20.72
N THR A 76 -13.90 -17.07 -22.05
CA THR A 76 -14.88 -16.21 -22.73
C THR A 76 -16.07 -16.98 -23.30
N SER A 77 -15.89 -18.23 -23.73
CA SER A 77 -16.98 -19.11 -24.19
C SER A 77 -17.90 -19.55 -23.04
N SER A 78 -17.35 -19.75 -21.83
CA SER A 78 -18.13 -20.08 -20.62
C SER A 78 -19.07 -18.96 -20.17
N ILE A 79 -18.89 -17.72 -20.67
CA ILE A 79 -19.71 -16.57 -20.26
C ILE A 79 -20.88 -16.32 -21.22
N LYS A 80 -20.79 -16.74 -22.50
CA LYS A 80 -21.82 -16.42 -23.50
C LYS A 80 -22.89 -17.51 -23.71
N ASN A 81 -22.63 -18.75 -23.30
CA ASN A 81 -23.60 -19.85 -23.50
C ASN A 81 -24.48 -20.16 -22.28
N ASN A 82 -24.44 -19.34 -21.23
CA ASN A 82 -25.20 -19.59 -19.99
C ASN A 82 -26.54 -18.82 -19.89
N LYS A 83 -27.17 -18.46 -21.01
CA LYS A 83 -28.47 -17.77 -20.96
C LYS A 83 -29.65 -18.62 -21.42
N GLU A 84 -29.44 -19.65 -22.22
CA GLU A 84 -30.53 -20.48 -22.74
C GLU A 84 -30.02 -21.92 -22.79
N ASP A 85 -30.78 -22.84 -22.21
CA ASP A 85 -30.48 -24.27 -22.01
C ASP A 85 -29.41 -24.65 -20.98
N THR A 86 -29.84 -24.65 -19.71
CA THR A 86 -29.19 -25.39 -18.62
C THR A 86 -30.20 -26.38 -18.05
N THR A 87 -30.64 -27.32 -18.89
CA THR A 87 -31.17 -28.61 -18.44
C THR A 87 -29.98 -29.44 -17.92
N LEU A 88 -29.64 -29.21 -16.66
CA LEU A 88 -28.55 -29.88 -15.95
C LEU A 88 -28.80 -31.40 -15.95
N SER A 89 -27.97 -32.11 -16.72
CA SER A 89 -27.71 -33.53 -16.48
C SER A 89 -27.18 -33.68 -15.05
N ALA A 90 -28.01 -34.28 -14.20
CA ALA A 90 -27.84 -34.37 -12.75
C ALA A 90 -26.85 -35.46 -12.30
N ASP A 91 -26.21 -36.18 -13.23
CA ASP A 91 -25.56 -37.45 -12.90
C ASP A 91 -24.04 -37.38 -12.71
N ASN A 92 -23.40 -36.24 -12.96
CA ASN A 92 -22.04 -36.02 -12.47
C ASN A 92 -22.07 -35.49 -11.04
N SER A 93 -22.52 -36.37 -10.13
CA SER A 93 -22.37 -36.27 -8.69
C SER A 93 -20.88 -36.33 -8.32
N VAL A 94 -20.16 -35.24 -8.60
CA VAL A 94 -18.98 -34.86 -7.83
C VAL A 94 -19.52 -34.64 -6.42
N THR A 95 -19.48 -35.68 -5.60
CA THR A 95 -19.86 -35.61 -4.19
C THR A 95 -18.99 -34.55 -3.55
N CYS A 96 -19.54 -33.34 -3.40
CA CYS A 96 -18.82 -32.21 -2.84
C CYS A 96 -18.49 -32.58 -1.39
N ASN A 97 -17.23 -32.90 -1.13
CA ASN A 97 -16.73 -33.20 0.20
C ASN A 97 -16.79 -31.90 1.03
N TRP A 98 -17.90 -31.70 1.74
CA TRP A 98 -18.13 -30.49 2.53
C TRP A 98 -17.09 -30.33 3.62
N GLU A 99 -16.52 -31.43 4.13
CA GLU A 99 -15.46 -31.43 5.13
C GLU A 99 -14.16 -30.84 4.56
N GLU A 100 -13.76 -31.22 3.34
CA GLU A 100 -12.58 -30.67 2.68
C GLU A 100 -12.75 -29.17 2.39
N ARG A 101 -13.93 -28.80 1.87
CA ARG A 101 -14.27 -27.39 1.61
C ARG A 101 -14.32 -26.57 2.89
N ALA A 102 -14.80 -27.15 3.99
CA ALA A 102 -14.82 -26.50 5.29
C ALA A 102 -13.40 -26.22 5.81
N ARG A 103 -12.44 -27.12 5.63
CA ARG A 103 -11.03 -26.89 6.02
C ARG A 103 -10.42 -25.71 5.27
N LEU A 104 -10.67 -25.60 3.96
CA LEU A 104 -10.22 -24.47 3.16
C LEU A 104 -10.82 -23.15 3.69
N TYR A 105 -12.14 -23.14 3.88
CA TYR A 105 -12.85 -21.98 4.39
C TYR A 105 -12.46 -21.61 5.82
N GLU A 106 -12.06 -22.57 6.64
CA GLU A 106 -11.62 -22.30 8.01
C GLU A 106 -10.28 -21.56 8.01
N SER A 107 -9.34 -21.98 7.17
CA SER A 107 -8.07 -21.29 6.97
C SER A 107 -8.30 -19.85 6.47
N GLU A 108 -9.12 -19.68 5.43
CA GLU A 108 -9.46 -18.35 4.89
C GLU A 108 -10.16 -17.46 5.91
N PHE A 109 -11.06 -18.04 6.72
CA PHE A 109 -11.77 -17.33 7.77
C PHE A 109 -10.82 -16.86 8.88
N LYS A 110 -9.91 -17.72 9.34
CA LYS A 110 -8.87 -17.36 10.34
C LYS A 110 -7.95 -16.28 9.80
N ALA A 111 -7.47 -16.41 8.56
CA ALA A 111 -6.66 -15.38 7.90
C ALA A 111 -7.43 -14.05 7.82
N LEU A 112 -8.72 -14.09 7.47
CA LEU A 112 -9.56 -12.91 7.41
C LEU A 112 -9.68 -12.22 8.78
N LEU A 113 -9.83 -12.99 9.87
CA LEU A 113 -9.89 -12.46 11.23
C LEU A 113 -8.54 -11.87 11.69
N GLN A 114 -7.42 -12.44 11.26
CA GLN A 114 -6.07 -11.99 11.62
C GLN A 114 -5.59 -10.76 10.84
N THR A 115 -6.14 -10.49 9.64
CA THR A 115 -5.72 -9.29 8.87
C THR A 115 -5.89 -8.02 9.70
N SER A 116 -4.82 -7.25 9.90
CA SER A 116 -4.92 -5.93 10.53
C SER A 116 -5.77 -4.99 9.68
N ASP A 117 -6.71 -4.28 10.28
CA ASP A 117 -7.34 -3.16 9.59
C ASP A 117 -6.39 -1.97 9.60
N GLU A 118 -6.12 -1.42 8.43
CA GLU A 118 -5.46 -0.13 8.32
C GLU A 118 -6.27 0.93 9.08
N ALA A 119 -5.58 1.66 9.95
CA ALA A 119 -6.12 2.78 10.69
C ALA A 119 -5.40 4.05 10.23
N LEU A 120 -6.17 5.07 9.88
CA LEU A 120 -5.63 6.39 9.61
C LEU A 120 -5.31 7.06 10.95
N ASP A 121 -4.04 7.29 11.25
CA ASP A 121 -3.66 8.03 12.45
C ASP A 121 -3.77 9.54 12.18
N LEU A 122 -4.83 10.14 12.70
CA LEU A 122 -5.08 11.58 12.59
C LEU A 122 -4.43 12.40 13.71
N SER A 123 -3.73 11.77 14.66
CA SER A 123 -3.06 12.52 15.73
C SER A 123 -1.89 13.38 15.25
N GLN A 124 -1.31 13.02 14.09
CA GLN A 124 -0.23 13.80 13.47
C GLN A 124 -0.72 14.81 12.44
N HIS A 125 -2.04 14.85 12.18
CA HIS A 125 -2.61 15.79 11.23
C HIS A 125 -2.48 17.23 11.76
N SER A 126 -2.11 18.18 10.90
CA SER A 126 -1.82 19.57 11.29
C SER A 126 -3.01 20.25 11.98
N GLU A 127 -4.22 20.04 11.46
CA GLU A 127 -5.45 20.56 12.06
C GLU A 127 -5.69 19.99 13.47
N THR A 128 -5.39 18.70 13.70
CA THR A 128 -5.52 18.06 15.01
C THR A 128 -4.52 18.66 16.00
N LYS A 129 -3.27 18.91 15.58
CA LYS A 129 -2.25 19.53 16.42
C LYS A 129 -2.66 20.94 16.82
N LYS A 130 -3.15 21.73 15.87
CA LYS A 130 -3.64 23.08 16.14
C LYS A 130 -4.82 23.09 17.12
N GLU A 131 -5.81 22.22 16.91
CA GLU A 131 -6.94 22.09 17.85
C GLU A 131 -6.50 21.63 19.24
N LEU A 132 -5.48 20.77 19.33
CA LEU A 132 -4.91 20.35 20.60
C LEU A 132 -4.22 21.51 21.33
N GLU A 133 -3.43 22.32 20.62
CA GLU A 133 -2.83 23.54 21.17
C GLU A 133 -3.90 24.54 21.63
N ASP A 134 -4.98 24.69 20.86
CA ASP A 134 -6.09 25.58 21.20
C ASP A 134 -6.90 25.06 22.40
N PHE A 135 -7.02 23.73 22.56
CA PHE A 135 -7.56 23.10 23.77
C PHE A 135 -6.71 23.41 24.99
N HIS A 136 -5.38 23.24 24.91
CA HIS A 136 -4.45 23.51 26.01
C HIS A 136 -4.52 24.98 26.48
N LYS A 137 -4.65 25.93 25.55
CA LYS A 137 -4.81 27.36 25.89
C LYS A 137 -6.10 27.65 26.67
N GLN A 138 -7.15 26.86 26.45
CA GLN A 138 -8.46 27.04 27.08
C GLN A 138 -8.62 26.23 28.37
N LEU A 139 -7.70 25.30 28.65
CA LEU A 139 -7.80 24.34 29.75
C LEU A 139 -7.93 25.01 31.11
N ALA A 140 -7.19 26.09 31.36
CA ALA A 140 -7.25 26.86 32.61
C ALA A 140 -8.60 27.54 32.87
N GLY A 141 -9.44 27.67 31.84
CA GLY A 141 -10.78 28.26 31.95
C GLY A 141 -11.88 27.23 32.23
N PHE A 142 -11.57 25.94 32.32
CA PHE A 142 -12.60 24.92 32.53
C PHE A 142 -12.86 24.75 34.03
N THR A 143 -14.05 25.14 34.45
CA THR A 143 -14.52 25.03 35.85
C THR A 143 -15.49 23.86 36.06
N GLU A 144 -15.88 23.17 35.00
CA GLU A 144 -16.80 22.03 35.06
C GLU A 144 -16.06 20.75 34.67
N ASP A 145 -16.41 19.63 35.33
CA ASP A 145 -15.97 18.28 34.95
C ASP A 145 -16.69 17.80 33.67
N LYS A 146 -16.54 18.56 32.58
CA LYS A 146 -17.15 18.29 31.27
C LYS A 146 -16.28 18.84 30.15
N ILE A 147 -16.14 18.06 29.07
CA ILE A 147 -15.49 18.54 27.85
C ILE A 147 -16.48 19.44 27.07
N PRO A 148 -16.11 20.70 26.75
CA PRO A 148 -16.97 21.55 25.92
C PRO A 148 -17.22 20.94 24.54
N LYS A 149 -18.46 21.09 24.04
CA LYS A 149 -18.89 20.50 22.76
C LYS A 149 -18.02 20.92 21.57
N GLY A 150 -17.41 22.11 21.63
CA GLY A 150 -16.47 22.61 20.62
C GLY A 150 -15.26 21.71 20.38
N PHE A 151 -14.91 20.84 21.34
CA PHE A 151 -13.77 19.92 21.25
C PHE A 151 -14.12 18.48 20.86
N PHE A 152 -15.40 18.20 20.57
CA PHE A 152 -15.79 16.89 20.02
C PHE A 152 -15.09 16.55 18.69
N PRO A 153 -14.81 17.50 17.78
CA PRO A 153 -13.98 17.23 16.61
C PRO A 153 -12.58 16.71 16.94
N LEU A 154 -11.92 17.30 17.94
CA LEU A 154 -10.61 16.87 18.40
C LEU A 154 -10.67 15.43 18.96
N LEU A 155 -11.65 15.14 19.82
CA LEU A 155 -11.88 13.78 20.35
C LEU A 155 -12.09 12.75 19.25
N ALA A 156 -12.92 13.10 18.24
CA ALA A 156 -13.17 12.24 17.09
C ALA A 156 -11.88 11.93 16.31
N LYS A 157 -11.02 12.93 16.08
CA LYS A 157 -9.72 12.76 15.42
C LYS A 157 -8.78 11.86 16.22
N LEU A 158 -8.72 12.02 17.55
CA LEU A 158 -7.86 11.22 18.43
C LEU A 158 -8.30 9.75 18.55
N CYS A 159 -9.62 9.49 18.52
CA CYS A 159 -10.17 8.14 18.65
C CYS A 159 -10.26 7.37 17.32
N GLN A 160 -10.33 8.06 16.19
CA GLN A 160 -10.66 7.47 14.89
C GLN A 160 -9.76 6.27 14.54
N GLY A 161 -10.40 5.12 14.29
CA GLY A 161 -9.77 3.90 13.81
C GLY A 161 -9.08 3.06 14.88
N LYS A 162 -9.01 3.51 16.13
CA LYS A 162 -8.37 2.77 17.22
C LYS A 162 -9.30 1.65 17.74
N SER A 163 -8.72 0.58 18.27
CA SER A 163 -9.46 -0.63 18.72
C SER A 163 -9.66 -0.76 20.22
N ALA A 164 -8.99 0.08 21.01
CA ALA A 164 -8.99 0.00 22.47
C ALA A 164 -10.41 0.08 23.06
N THR A 165 -10.57 -0.45 24.27
CA THR A 165 -11.78 -0.27 25.08
C THR A 165 -11.99 1.20 25.42
N LEU A 166 -13.19 1.56 25.88
CA LEU A 166 -13.47 2.93 26.29
C LEU A 166 -12.57 3.34 27.44
N THR A 167 -12.42 2.51 28.48
CA THR A 167 -11.51 2.79 29.60
C THR A 167 -10.06 3.06 29.13
N SER A 168 -9.52 2.20 28.25
CA SER A 168 -8.16 2.38 27.71
C SER A 168 -8.07 3.60 26.79
N MET A 169 -9.12 3.88 26.01
CA MET A 169 -9.18 5.04 25.13
C MET A 169 -9.22 6.34 25.92
N SER A 170 -10.08 6.43 26.93
CA SER A 170 -10.23 7.61 27.78
C SER A 170 -8.91 7.96 28.44
N LYS A 171 -8.16 6.97 28.98
CA LYS A 171 -6.82 7.20 29.53
C LYS A 171 -5.84 7.75 28.49
N ARG A 172 -5.81 7.19 27.28
CA ARG A 172 -4.92 7.65 26.20
C ARG A 172 -5.27 9.04 25.71
N VAL A 173 -6.57 9.38 25.66
CA VAL A 173 -7.04 10.70 25.27
C VAL A 173 -6.77 11.70 26.39
N PHE A 174 -7.02 11.34 27.65
CA PHE A 174 -6.68 12.13 28.84
C PHE A 174 -5.21 12.54 28.82
N GLN A 175 -4.29 11.59 28.68
CA GLN A 175 -2.84 11.84 28.63
C GLN A 175 -2.41 12.76 27.48
N LYS A 176 -3.20 12.86 26.41
CA LYS A 176 -2.93 13.77 25.29
C LYS A 176 -3.52 15.15 25.52
N LEU A 177 -4.71 15.21 26.10
CA LEU A 177 -5.46 16.45 26.32
C LEU A 177 -4.95 17.22 27.53
N ILE A 178 -4.53 16.53 28.58
CA ILE A 178 -4.18 17.12 29.87
C ILE A 178 -2.68 16.87 30.09
N PRO A 179 -1.84 17.92 29.98
CA PRO A 179 -0.43 17.86 30.36
C PRO A 179 -0.27 17.38 31.81
N GLU A 180 0.82 16.69 32.14
CA GLU A 180 1.07 16.14 33.48
C GLU A 180 1.12 17.20 34.58
N ASP A 181 1.41 18.45 34.22
CA ASP A 181 1.53 19.62 35.08
C ASP A 181 0.27 20.50 35.13
N ALA A 182 -0.77 20.17 34.37
CA ALA A 182 -2.00 20.96 34.33
C ALA A 182 -2.92 20.63 35.51
N ASP A 183 -3.25 21.65 36.30
CA ASP A 183 -4.28 21.57 37.33
C ASP A 183 -5.66 21.71 36.68
N THR A 184 -6.39 20.59 36.57
CA THR A 184 -7.71 20.56 35.93
C THR A 184 -8.64 19.58 36.63
N ASP A 185 -9.90 19.99 36.76
CA ASP A 185 -10.97 19.19 37.37
C ASP A 185 -11.59 18.17 36.40
N ILE A 186 -11.11 18.10 35.15
CA ILE A 186 -11.64 17.15 34.17
C ILE A 186 -11.25 15.73 34.58
N SER A 187 -12.24 14.90 34.85
CA SER A 187 -12.10 13.50 35.20
C SER A 187 -12.01 12.59 33.98
N LEU A 188 -11.50 11.38 34.19
CA LEU A 188 -11.51 10.33 33.16
C LEU A 188 -12.94 9.96 32.72
N LEU A 189 -13.92 10.12 33.61
CA LEU A 189 -15.33 9.83 33.31
C LEU A 189 -15.89 10.85 32.32
N ALA A 190 -15.64 12.15 32.54
CA ALA A 190 -16.06 13.20 31.61
C ALA A 190 -15.47 13.00 30.20
N ILE A 191 -14.22 12.55 30.11
CA ILE A 191 -13.61 12.19 28.82
C ILE A 191 -14.30 10.97 28.20
N ALA A 192 -14.61 9.94 29.00
CA ALA A 192 -15.31 8.75 28.50
C ALA A 192 -16.70 9.10 27.92
N GLU A 193 -17.47 9.93 28.63
CA GLU A 193 -18.77 10.42 28.17
C GLU A 193 -18.64 11.25 26.89
N ALA A 194 -17.67 12.17 26.84
CA ALA A 194 -17.42 12.98 25.66
C ALA A 194 -17.01 12.13 24.44
N ILE A 195 -16.22 11.08 24.64
CA ILE A 195 -15.88 10.11 23.58
C ILE A 195 -17.12 9.39 23.08
N GLN A 196 -18.01 8.94 23.96
CA GLN A 196 -19.26 8.26 23.56
C GLN A 196 -20.22 9.18 22.79
N ILE A 197 -20.17 10.50 23.05
CA ILE A 197 -20.94 11.49 22.28
C ILE A 197 -20.30 11.74 20.91
N ALA A 198 -18.97 11.90 20.86
CA ALA A 198 -18.25 12.25 19.64
C ALA A 198 -18.05 11.05 18.68
N CYS A 199 -18.05 9.82 19.22
CA CYS A 199 -17.66 8.61 18.51
C CYS A 199 -18.59 7.42 18.78
N GLU A 200 -18.61 6.49 17.83
CA GLU A 200 -19.27 5.20 17.95
C GLU A 200 -18.24 4.06 17.86
N ARG A 201 -18.28 3.11 18.80
CA ARG A 201 -17.47 1.89 18.73
C ARG A 201 -18.19 0.83 17.89
N LYS A 202 -17.69 0.54 16.69
CA LYS A 202 -18.27 -0.44 15.76
C LYS A 202 -17.45 -1.71 15.71
N SER A 203 -18.11 -2.86 15.72
CA SER A 203 -17.46 -4.14 15.45
C SER A 203 -17.63 -4.53 13.99
N TYR A 204 -16.51 -4.96 13.41
CA TYR A 204 -16.40 -5.42 12.02
C TYR A 204 -16.04 -6.91 11.92
N GLY A 205 -16.24 -7.66 13.00
CA GLY A 205 -15.99 -9.09 13.10
C GLY A 205 -17.12 -9.86 13.78
N VAL A 206 -16.77 -10.94 14.47
CA VAL A 206 -17.73 -11.85 15.12
C VAL A 206 -18.10 -11.30 16.50
N ARG A 207 -19.38 -10.95 16.70
CA ARG A 207 -19.90 -10.56 18.02
C ARG A 207 -20.53 -11.74 18.75
N LYS A 208 -20.25 -11.82 20.05
CA LYS A 208 -21.00 -12.63 21.02
C LYS A 208 -22.30 -11.89 21.42
N ALA A 209 -23.34 -12.63 21.81
CA ALA A 209 -24.68 -12.05 22.00
C ALA A 209 -24.83 -11.18 23.27
N LYS A 210 -23.99 -11.40 24.29
CA LYS A 210 -24.06 -10.72 25.60
C LYS A 210 -22.74 -10.03 25.92
N ILE A 211 -22.44 -8.93 25.25
CA ILE A 211 -21.19 -8.19 25.42
C ILE A 211 -21.42 -6.72 25.73
N VAL A 212 -20.60 -6.18 26.63
CA VAL A 212 -20.53 -4.74 26.87
C VAL A 212 -19.70 -4.13 25.75
N GLN A 213 -20.38 -3.60 24.73
CA GLN A 213 -19.76 -3.13 23.48
C GLN A 213 -18.52 -2.25 23.69
N ASN A 214 -18.52 -1.38 24.69
CA ASN A 214 -17.46 -0.40 24.92
C ASN A 214 -16.25 -0.96 25.69
N GLU A 215 -16.41 -2.09 26.36
CA GLU A 215 -15.36 -2.73 27.16
C GLU A 215 -14.95 -4.12 26.62
N ASP A 216 -15.60 -4.60 25.56
CA ASP A 216 -15.23 -5.86 24.94
C ASP A 216 -13.84 -5.78 24.28
N GLU A 217 -13.00 -6.77 24.58
CA GLU A 217 -11.63 -6.95 24.10
C GLU A 217 -11.49 -8.13 23.15
N ASP A 218 -12.59 -8.81 22.82
CA ASP A 218 -12.54 -9.96 21.92
C ASP A 218 -11.88 -9.59 20.57
N PRO A 219 -10.72 -10.20 20.23
CA PRO A 219 -10.01 -9.89 19.01
C PRO A 219 -10.84 -10.24 17.76
N GLU A 220 -11.73 -11.24 17.85
CA GLU A 220 -12.59 -11.64 16.74
C GLU A 220 -13.68 -10.61 16.45
N ALA A 221 -14.09 -9.82 17.43
CA ALA A 221 -15.11 -8.79 17.25
C ALA A 221 -14.61 -7.60 16.42
N ARG A 222 -13.29 -7.39 16.34
CA ARG A 222 -12.63 -6.35 15.54
C ARG A 222 -13.22 -4.96 15.78
N TRP A 223 -13.19 -4.53 17.02
CA TRP A 223 -13.69 -3.22 17.45
C TRP A 223 -12.91 -2.06 16.85
N ARG A 224 -13.62 -1.02 16.43
CA ARG A 224 -13.04 0.22 15.91
C ARG A 224 -13.88 1.41 16.35
N TRP A 225 -13.23 2.40 16.95
CA TRP A 225 -13.83 3.71 17.18
C TRP A 225 -13.95 4.49 15.88
N GLU A 226 -15.11 5.06 15.63
CA GLU A 226 -15.38 5.90 14.46
C GLU A 226 -16.05 7.19 14.89
N SER A 227 -15.67 8.30 14.27
CA SER A 227 -16.41 9.54 14.46
C SER A 227 -17.89 9.33 14.14
N ALA A 228 -18.76 9.73 15.06
CA ALA A 228 -20.21 9.72 14.88
C ALA A 228 -20.60 10.64 13.72
N THR A 229 -19.98 11.82 13.66
CA THR A 229 -20.17 12.81 12.60
C THR A 229 -18.95 12.86 11.70
N ILE A 230 -19.11 12.61 10.40
CA ILE A 230 -17.96 12.62 9.46
C ILE A 230 -17.36 14.02 9.26
N GLU A 231 -18.11 15.07 9.57
CA GLU A 231 -17.70 16.46 9.45
C GLU A 231 -16.66 16.87 10.49
N PHE A 232 -16.59 16.16 11.62
CA PHE A 232 -15.55 16.31 12.63
C PHE A 232 -14.15 15.94 12.13
N LEU A 233 -14.04 15.32 10.97
CA LEU A 233 -12.77 14.86 10.40
C LEU A 233 -12.27 15.83 9.34
N PRO A 234 -10.94 15.98 9.18
CA PRO A 234 -10.35 16.83 8.14
C PRO A 234 -10.83 16.45 6.74
N SER A 235 -11.05 17.45 5.88
CA SER A 235 -11.72 17.26 4.58
C SER A 235 -10.99 16.28 3.65
N ASP A 236 -9.66 16.31 3.65
CA ASP A 236 -8.76 15.43 2.90
C ASP A 236 -8.81 13.98 3.42
N ALA A 237 -8.91 13.79 4.74
CA ALA A 237 -9.03 12.50 5.39
C ALA A 237 -10.40 11.81 5.18
N ARG A 238 -11.48 12.58 4.98
CA ARG A 238 -12.85 12.04 4.84
C ARG A 238 -12.96 11.02 3.72
N SER A 239 -12.33 11.26 2.58
CA SER A 239 -12.40 10.37 1.41
C SER A 239 -11.73 9.01 1.68
N VAL A 240 -10.55 9.05 2.29
CA VAL A 240 -9.78 7.86 2.69
C VAL A 240 -10.55 7.05 3.73
N LEU A 241 -11.10 7.71 4.75
CA LEU A 241 -11.89 7.06 5.80
C LEU A 241 -13.17 6.44 5.27
N LYS A 242 -13.86 7.07 4.30
CA LYS A 242 -15.00 6.44 3.61
C LYS A 242 -14.58 5.12 2.93
N GLY A 243 -13.40 5.10 2.31
CA GLY A 243 -12.77 3.90 1.76
C GLY A 243 -12.58 2.81 2.83
N TYR A 244 -11.91 3.14 3.93
CA TYR A 244 -11.68 2.20 5.04
C TYR A 244 -12.97 1.66 5.67
N ARG A 245 -13.98 2.51 5.88
CA ARG A 245 -15.30 2.07 6.39
C ARG A 245 -15.98 1.13 5.40
N LYS A 246 -15.88 1.39 4.09
CA LYS A 246 -16.43 0.52 3.04
C LYS A 246 -15.73 -0.84 3.03
N ASP A 247 -14.41 -0.86 3.10
CA ASP A 247 -13.62 -2.10 3.11
C ASP A 247 -13.90 -2.95 4.34
N ARG A 248 -13.96 -2.33 5.52
CA ARG A 248 -14.35 -3.01 6.77
C ARG A 248 -15.77 -3.60 6.71
N ARG A 249 -16.74 -2.90 6.11
CA ARG A 249 -18.08 -3.45 5.87
C ARG A 249 -18.07 -4.66 4.93
N HIS A 250 -17.28 -4.63 3.86
CA HIS A 250 -17.15 -5.79 2.98
C HIS A 250 -16.50 -6.98 3.68
N LYS A 251 -15.47 -6.73 4.49
CA LYS A 251 -14.84 -7.75 5.33
C LYS A 251 -15.85 -8.37 6.30
N LEU A 252 -16.67 -7.56 6.97
CA LEU A 252 -17.75 -8.06 7.85
C LEU A 252 -18.76 -8.93 7.09
N LYS A 253 -19.15 -8.57 5.86
CA LYS A 253 -20.03 -9.41 5.02
C LYS A 253 -19.42 -10.79 4.76
N ARG A 254 -18.11 -10.84 4.45
CA ARG A 254 -17.37 -12.10 4.27
C ARG A 254 -17.36 -12.92 5.55
N ILE A 255 -16.96 -12.32 6.68
CA ILE A 255 -16.96 -12.97 8.00
C ILE A 255 -18.33 -13.58 8.32
N ASN A 256 -19.41 -12.82 8.10
CA ASN A 256 -20.77 -13.31 8.34
C ASN A 256 -21.18 -14.47 7.40
N ALA A 257 -20.68 -14.48 6.15
CA ALA A 257 -20.92 -15.58 5.23
C ALA A 257 -20.25 -16.88 5.72
N TYR A 258 -18.98 -16.81 6.15
CA TYR A 258 -18.28 -17.93 6.78
C TYR A 258 -18.98 -18.42 8.04
N LYS A 259 -19.31 -17.51 8.97
CA LYS A 259 -20.03 -17.85 10.20
C LYS A 259 -21.34 -18.57 9.91
N LYS A 260 -22.10 -18.11 8.91
CA LYS A 260 -23.34 -18.77 8.47
C LYS A 260 -23.08 -20.17 7.90
N PHE A 261 -22.05 -20.32 7.07
CA PHE A 261 -21.67 -21.63 6.51
C PHE A 261 -21.32 -22.62 7.63
N PHE A 262 -20.44 -22.26 8.56
CA PHE A 262 -20.08 -23.13 9.68
C PHE A 262 -21.25 -23.45 10.60
N SER A 263 -22.12 -22.46 10.86
CA SER A 263 -23.35 -22.67 11.64
C SER A 263 -24.34 -23.63 10.97
N LEU A 264 -24.37 -23.70 9.62
CA LEU A 264 -25.16 -24.69 8.90
C LEU A 264 -24.51 -26.07 8.93
N LEU A 265 -23.18 -26.12 8.81
CA LEU A 265 -22.40 -27.35 8.80
C LEU A 265 -22.45 -28.09 10.14
N SER A 266 -22.50 -27.34 11.24
CA SER A 266 -22.58 -27.89 12.61
C SER A 266 -23.96 -28.42 12.99
N LYS A 267 -25.00 -28.28 12.15
CA LYS A 267 -26.35 -28.79 12.45
C LYS A 267 -26.40 -30.30 12.31
N LYS A 268 -27.07 -30.97 13.25
CA LYS A 268 -27.28 -32.43 13.24
C LYS A 268 -27.98 -32.91 11.96
N LYS A 269 -28.99 -32.17 11.49
CA LYS A 269 -29.63 -32.39 10.18
C LYS A 269 -29.11 -31.33 9.21
N ARG A 270 -28.26 -31.75 8.27
CA ARG A 270 -27.67 -30.85 7.27
C ARG A 270 -28.64 -30.65 6.11
N ASP A 271 -28.80 -29.39 5.72
CA ASP A 271 -29.54 -29.00 4.52
C ASP A 271 -28.50 -28.62 3.45
N ASN A 272 -28.22 -29.58 2.55
CA ASN A 272 -27.16 -29.45 1.54
C ASN A 272 -27.42 -28.28 0.58
N THR A 273 -28.69 -27.99 0.29
CA THR A 273 -29.07 -26.84 -0.55
C THR A 273 -28.69 -25.53 0.13
N LYS A 274 -29.00 -25.38 1.42
CA LYS A 274 -28.59 -24.18 2.19
C LYS A 274 -27.08 -24.05 2.33
N LEU A 275 -26.36 -25.16 2.48
CA LEU A 275 -24.89 -25.19 2.51
C LEU A 275 -24.30 -24.73 1.17
N ALA A 276 -24.81 -25.25 0.05
CA ALA A 276 -24.40 -24.84 -1.29
C ALA A 276 -24.61 -23.34 -1.51
N THR A 277 -25.78 -22.81 -1.18
CA THR A 277 -26.05 -21.36 -1.29
C THR A 277 -25.13 -20.53 -0.38
N ALA A 278 -24.80 -21.01 0.81
CA ALA A 278 -23.86 -20.31 1.70
C ALA A 278 -22.43 -20.32 1.15
N ALA A 279 -21.99 -21.45 0.60
CA ALA A 279 -20.68 -21.59 -0.03
C ALA A 279 -20.54 -20.73 -1.29
N GLU A 280 -21.58 -20.67 -2.12
CA GLU A 280 -21.61 -19.79 -3.30
C GLU A 280 -21.48 -18.31 -2.92
N LYS A 281 -22.12 -17.89 -1.81
CA LYS A 281 -21.96 -16.51 -1.28
C LYS A 281 -20.53 -16.22 -0.84
N ILE A 282 -19.85 -17.19 -0.22
CA ILE A 282 -18.44 -17.06 0.15
C ILE A 282 -17.58 -16.86 -1.11
N VAL A 283 -17.76 -17.71 -2.13
CA VAL A 283 -17.04 -17.60 -3.41
C VAL A 283 -17.28 -16.25 -4.07
N LYS A 284 -18.54 -15.80 -4.13
CA LYS A 284 -18.90 -14.48 -4.67
C LYS A 284 -18.16 -13.36 -3.95
N PHE A 285 -18.20 -13.31 -2.62
CA PHE A 285 -17.54 -12.24 -1.87
C PHE A 285 -16.00 -12.31 -1.94
N ASN A 286 -15.41 -13.52 -2.01
CA ASN A 286 -13.97 -13.68 -2.23
C ASN A 286 -13.57 -13.15 -3.61
N ARG A 287 -14.34 -13.46 -4.66
CA ARG A 287 -14.11 -12.92 -6.01
C ARG A 287 -14.23 -11.39 -6.05
N GLU A 288 -15.24 -10.82 -5.41
CA GLU A 288 -15.40 -9.37 -5.32
C GLU A 288 -14.21 -8.70 -4.59
N ALA A 289 -13.69 -9.34 -3.54
CA ALA A 289 -12.52 -8.84 -2.81
C ALA A 289 -11.25 -8.87 -3.67
N LEU A 290 -11.01 -9.95 -4.41
CA LEU A 290 -9.87 -10.05 -5.34
C LEU A 290 -9.92 -8.96 -6.42
N VAL A 291 -11.07 -8.78 -7.07
CA VAL A 291 -11.26 -7.72 -8.07
C VAL A 291 -11.07 -6.32 -7.48
N ALA A 292 -11.47 -6.11 -6.22
CA ALA A 292 -11.25 -4.83 -5.54
C ALA A 292 -9.76 -4.56 -5.29
N GLU A 293 -9.00 -5.57 -4.85
CA GLU A 293 -7.55 -5.47 -4.64
C GLU A 293 -6.79 -5.27 -5.95
N GLU A 294 -7.12 -5.98 -7.02
CA GLU A 294 -6.56 -5.75 -8.36
C GLU A 294 -6.79 -4.31 -8.84
N LYS A 295 -8.00 -3.77 -8.63
CA LYS A 295 -8.32 -2.37 -8.97
C LYS A 295 -7.51 -1.38 -8.14
N LYS A 296 -7.26 -1.66 -6.86
CA LYS A 296 -6.40 -0.83 -5.99
C LYS A 296 -4.94 -0.88 -6.47
N ALA A 297 -4.42 -2.08 -6.74
CA ALA A 297 -3.07 -2.28 -7.26
C ALA A 297 -2.86 -1.55 -8.59
N SER A 298 -3.79 -1.68 -9.54
CA SER A 298 -3.74 -0.99 -10.83
C SER A 298 -3.78 0.55 -10.68
N LYS A 299 -4.61 1.07 -9.77
CA LYS A 299 -4.64 2.52 -9.49
C LYS A 299 -3.34 3.01 -8.86
N LEU A 300 -2.77 2.25 -7.92
CA LEU A 300 -1.51 2.58 -7.29
C LEU A 300 -0.36 2.58 -8.30
N GLU A 301 -0.30 1.57 -9.17
CA GLU A 301 0.69 1.47 -10.24
C GLU A 301 0.60 2.64 -11.22
N LYS A 302 -0.63 3.01 -11.66
CA LYS A 302 -0.86 4.20 -12.50
C LYS A 302 -0.41 5.49 -11.82
N SER A 303 -0.67 5.63 -10.51
CA SER A 303 -0.21 6.78 -9.73
C SER A 303 1.31 6.83 -9.63
N ARG A 304 1.97 5.69 -9.37
CA ARG A 304 3.45 5.59 -9.35
C ARG A 304 4.06 5.94 -10.71
N LYS A 305 3.51 5.44 -11.81
CA LYS A 305 3.94 5.78 -13.18
C LYS A 305 3.79 7.27 -13.47
N ARG A 306 2.71 7.92 -13.01
CA ARG A 306 2.52 9.39 -13.15
C ARG A 306 3.54 10.17 -12.33
N LYS A 307 3.72 9.83 -11.05
CA LYS A 307 4.71 10.48 -10.17
C LYS A 307 6.13 10.33 -10.71
N ALA A 308 6.51 9.13 -11.18
CA ALA A 308 7.82 8.89 -11.78
C ALA A 308 8.06 9.76 -13.02
N LYS A 309 7.05 9.91 -13.90
CA LYS A 309 7.12 10.83 -15.04
C LYS A 309 7.28 12.29 -14.59
N THR A 310 6.54 12.74 -13.59
CA THR A 310 6.65 14.10 -13.04
C THR A 310 8.02 14.35 -12.40
N CYS A 311 8.56 13.40 -11.64
CA CYS A 311 9.91 13.50 -11.06
C CYS A 311 10.98 13.58 -12.14
N ASN A 312 10.91 12.74 -13.17
CA ASN A 312 11.86 12.79 -14.29
C ASN A 312 11.80 14.14 -15.01
N VAL A 313 10.61 14.70 -15.23
CA VAL A 313 10.46 16.03 -15.83
C VAL A 313 11.07 17.11 -14.94
N ALA A 314 10.80 17.07 -13.63
CA ALA A 314 11.38 18.03 -12.69
C ALA A 314 12.92 17.93 -12.63
N GLU A 315 13.48 16.72 -12.69
CA GLU A 315 14.93 16.50 -12.72
C GLU A 315 15.56 17.04 -14.01
N ILE A 316 14.94 16.78 -15.17
CA ILE A 316 15.39 17.32 -16.46
C ILE A 316 15.37 18.85 -16.45
N LEU A 317 14.30 19.45 -15.93
CA LEU A 317 14.19 20.91 -15.80
C LEU A 317 15.26 21.47 -14.86
N ALA A 318 15.53 20.82 -13.72
CA ALA A 318 16.57 21.22 -12.79
C ALA A 318 17.99 21.11 -13.39
N LYS A 319 18.25 20.09 -14.22
CA LYS A 319 19.53 19.98 -14.96
C LYS A 319 19.67 21.10 -15.99
N ARG A 320 18.60 21.42 -16.71
CA ARG A 320 18.58 22.50 -17.71
C ARG A 320 18.84 23.87 -17.08
N THR A 321 18.19 24.18 -15.96
CA THR A 321 18.40 25.46 -15.25
C THR A 321 19.81 25.58 -14.68
N LYS A 322 20.37 24.51 -14.12
CA LYS A 322 21.78 24.48 -13.67
C LYS A 322 22.76 24.72 -14.82
N LEU A 323 22.52 24.10 -15.97
CA LEU A 323 23.37 24.27 -17.15
C LEU A 323 23.30 25.70 -17.69
N GLU A 324 22.10 26.29 -17.73
CA GLU A 324 21.90 27.70 -18.11
C GLU A 324 22.58 28.67 -17.13
N GLN A 325 22.47 28.43 -15.83
CA GLN A 325 23.17 29.23 -14.80
C GLN A 325 24.69 29.11 -14.93
N ALA A 326 25.21 27.91 -15.20
CA ALA A 326 26.64 27.70 -15.42
C ALA A 326 27.14 28.41 -16.69
N GLN A 327 26.35 28.43 -17.76
CA GLN A 327 26.65 29.18 -18.99
C GLN A 327 26.70 30.68 -18.73
N LYS A 328 25.67 31.25 -18.07
CA LYS A 328 25.66 32.68 -17.70
C LYS A 328 26.84 33.06 -16.80
N ALA A 329 27.17 32.22 -15.83
CA ALA A 329 28.34 32.44 -14.97
C ALA A 329 29.67 32.38 -15.73
N LYS A 330 29.78 31.51 -16.75
CA LYS A 330 30.96 31.43 -17.61
C LYS A 330 31.10 32.69 -18.48
N GLU A 331 30.01 33.13 -19.11
CA GLU A 331 29.97 34.36 -19.92
C GLU A 331 30.31 35.61 -19.09
N GLU A 332 29.77 35.72 -17.87
CA GLU A 332 30.09 36.84 -16.97
C GLU A 332 31.57 36.85 -16.57
N ARG A 333 32.16 35.68 -16.31
CA ARG A 333 33.61 35.55 -16.03
C ARG A 333 34.45 35.95 -17.23
N GLU A 334 34.07 35.56 -18.45
CA GLU A 334 34.76 35.98 -19.67
C GLU A 334 34.61 37.49 -19.92
N ARG A 335 33.43 38.07 -19.69
CA ARG A 335 33.21 39.52 -19.79
C ARG A 335 34.11 40.29 -18.82
N LYS A 336 34.16 39.88 -17.55
CA LYS A 336 35.07 40.47 -16.54
C LYS A 336 36.54 40.34 -16.91
N LYS A 337 36.96 39.22 -17.55
CA LYS A 337 38.33 39.06 -18.05
C LYS A 337 38.62 40.03 -19.19
N ARG A 338 37.71 40.20 -20.15
CA ARG A 338 37.85 41.17 -21.26
C ARG A 338 37.93 42.61 -20.75
N GLU A 339 37.03 42.99 -19.83
CA GLU A 339 37.04 44.31 -19.18
C GLU A 339 38.36 44.59 -18.44
N LYS A 340 38.94 43.59 -17.75
CA LYS A 340 40.25 43.73 -17.08
C LYS A 340 41.39 43.91 -18.08
N ILE A 341 41.41 43.16 -19.17
CA ILE A 341 42.43 43.29 -20.23
C ILE A 341 42.33 44.67 -20.88
N GLU A 342 41.12 45.14 -21.20
CA GLU A 342 40.90 46.45 -21.80
C GLU A 342 41.31 47.59 -20.84
N ALA A 343 40.95 47.49 -19.55
CA ALA A 343 41.36 48.46 -18.54
C ALA A 343 42.89 48.50 -18.36
N GLN A 344 43.57 47.35 -18.41
CA GLN A 344 45.04 47.30 -18.40
C GLN A 344 45.65 47.91 -19.65
N ALA A 345 45.08 47.66 -20.83
CA ALA A 345 45.52 48.27 -22.09
C ALA A 345 45.37 49.80 -22.07
N ARG A 346 44.22 50.31 -21.57
CA ARG A 346 43.99 51.76 -21.37
C ARG A 346 45.01 52.38 -20.41
N LYS A 347 45.30 51.73 -19.27
CA LYS A 347 46.32 52.20 -18.32
C LYS A 347 47.72 52.25 -18.94
N LYS A 348 48.11 51.24 -19.73
CA LYS A 348 49.40 51.23 -20.44
C LYS A 348 49.48 52.36 -21.47
N ALA A 349 48.44 52.54 -22.28
CA ALA A 349 48.38 53.62 -23.27
C ALA A 349 48.42 55.02 -22.63
N GLU A 350 47.79 55.21 -21.47
CA GLU A 350 47.83 56.48 -20.73
C GLU A 350 49.22 56.75 -20.13
N GLN A 351 49.89 55.72 -19.61
CA GLN A 351 51.29 55.84 -19.15
C GLN A 351 52.24 56.19 -20.29
N GLU A 352 52.05 55.60 -21.47
CA GLU A 352 52.85 55.87 -22.66
C GLU A 352 52.63 57.30 -23.21
N LYS A 353 51.38 57.79 -23.20
CA LYS A 353 51.06 59.20 -23.48
C LYS A 353 51.69 60.18 -22.47
N LYS A 354 51.75 59.82 -21.18
CA LYS A 354 52.42 60.65 -20.16
C LYS A 354 53.94 60.70 -20.35
N LYS A 355 54.56 59.58 -20.74
CA LYS A 355 56.01 59.51 -21.04
C LYS A 355 56.38 60.35 -22.28
N SER A 356 55.62 60.25 -23.36
CA SER A 356 55.86 61.05 -24.59
C SER A 356 55.67 62.56 -24.36
N ARG A 357 54.67 62.98 -23.57
CA ARG A 357 54.51 64.40 -23.14
C ARG A 357 55.68 64.90 -22.28
N GLY A 358 56.23 64.06 -21.41
CA GLY A 358 57.41 64.40 -20.60
C GLY A 358 58.66 64.62 -21.45
N GLN A 359 58.86 63.81 -22.49
CA GLN A 359 59.98 63.97 -23.44
C GLN A 359 59.81 65.20 -24.34
N ALA A 360 58.59 65.50 -24.80
CA ALA A 360 58.32 66.71 -25.58
C ALA A 360 58.56 68.01 -24.78
N LYS A 361 58.29 68.03 -23.47
CA LYS A 361 58.62 69.19 -22.62
C LYS A 361 60.12 69.37 -22.39
N LYS A 362 60.89 68.28 -22.26
CA LYS A 362 62.35 68.37 -22.12
C LYS A 362 63.08 68.82 -23.40
N GLY A 363 62.48 68.62 -24.58
CA GLY A 363 63.02 69.13 -25.84
C GLY A 363 62.77 70.62 -26.07
N GLY A 364 61.82 71.24 -25.37
CA GLY A 364 61.49 72.67 -25.51
C GLY A 364 62.20 73.61 -24.54
N GLU A 365 63.07 73.08 -23.67
CA GLU A 365 63.85 73.85 -22.68
C GLU A 365 65.35 73.92 -23.07
N GLN A 366 65.70 73.39 -24.24
CA GLN A 366 67.04 73.42 -24.84
C GLN A 366 67.07 74.14 -26.21
N ALA A 367 65.96 74.77 -26.60
CA ALA A 367 65.86 75.70 -27.72
C ALA A 367 65.37 77.04 -27.16
#